data_AF-A0A3C2DF65-F1
#
_entry.id   AF-A0A3C2DF65-F1
#
_cell.length_a   1.000
_cell.length_b   1.000
_cell.length_c   1.000
_cell.angle_alpha   90.00
_cell.angle_beta   90.00
_cell.angle_gamma   90.00
#
_symmetry.space_group_name_H-M   'P 1'
#
loop_
_entity.id
_entity.type
_entity.pdbx_description
1 polymer ?
#
loop_
_entity_poly.entity_id
_entity_poly.type
_entity_poly.pdbx_seq_one_letter_code
_entity_poly.pdbx_strand_id
1 'polypeptide(L)'
;MWDADQEPVVVDWRAPIAEAFYRATGLEPMGLQRRRHLVCRGRTVVGLEDELFGDLERFRDGDRLKGEGALIAALEMARTGRLGDIIGTIQVEQDKIIRAPLAGVQVVQGGPGTGKTVVALHRAAYLLYT
;
A
#
# COMPACT_ATOMS: atom_id res chain seq x y z
N MET A 1 -18.95 1.39 -0.53
CA MET A 1 -19.82 2.37 -1.23
C MET A 1 -19.99 1.86 -2.63
N TRP A 2 -21.22 1.82 -3.15
CA TRP A 2 -21.52 1.31 -4.49
C TRP A 2 -21.99 2.47 -5.37
N ASP A 3 -21.67 2.46 -6.65
CA ASP A 3 -22.24 3.40 -7.62
C ASP A 3 -23.60 2.92 -8.14
N ALA A 4 -24.12 3.60 -9.17
CA ALA A 4 -25.41 3.29 -9.78
C ALA A 4 -25.43 1.93 -10.49
N ASP A 5 -24.26 1.44 -10.94
CA ASP A 5 -24.10 0.19 -11.67
C ASP A 5 -23.72 -0.98 -10.73
N GLN A 6 -23.76 -0.74 -9.41
CA GLN A 6 -23.35 -1.67 -8.36
C GLN A 6 -21.86 -2.05 -8.42
N GLU A 7 -21.00 -1.16 -8.92
CA GLU A 7 -19.56 -1.30 -8.78
C GLU A 7 -19.08 -0.70 -7.44
N PRO A 8 -18.15 -1.37 -6.74
CA PRO A 8 -17.65 -0.88 -5.47
C PRO A 8 -16.70 0.31 -5.68
N VAL A 9 -17.15 1.51 -5.33
CA VAL A 9 -16.36 2.76 -5.38
C VAL A 9 -15.40 2.88 -4.20
N VAL A 10 -15.78 2.32 -3.05
CA VAL A 10 -14.95 2.29 -1.84
C VAL A 10 -15.05 0.90 -1.22
N VAL A 11 -13.88 0.29 -1.03
CA VAL A 11 -13.70 -1.00 -0.39
C VAL A 11 -13.11 -0.82 1.02
N ASP A 12 -13.59 -1.64 1.96
CA ASP A 12 -12.97 -1.71 3.29
C ASP A 12 -11.58 -2.34 3.17
N TRP A 13 -10.60 -1.81 3.90
CA TRP A 13 -9.22 -2.29 3.85
C TRP A 13 -9.10 -3.77 4.24
N ARG A 14 -10.04 -4.30 5.03
CA ARG A 14 -10.08 -5.71 5.48
C ARG A 14 -10.59 -6.65 4.39
N ALA A 15 -11.18 -6.14 3.31
CA ALA A 15 -11.66 -6.99 2.22
C ALA A 15 -10.49 -7.72 1.53
N PRO A 16 -10.69 -8.96 1.02
CA PRO A 16 -9.65 -9.70 0.29
C PRO A 16 -9.12 -8.95 -0.93
N ILE A 17 -9.99 -8.23 -1.66
CA ILE A 17 -9.60 -7.45 -2.84
C ILE A 17 -8.63 -6.30 -2.50
N ALA A 18 -8.60 -5.86 -1.25
CA ALA A 18 -7.67 -4.81 -0.78
C ALA A 18 -6.28 -5.35 -0.43
N GLU A 19 -6.06 -6.67 -0.42
CA GLU A 19 -4.78 -7.29 -0.07
C GLU A 19 -3.62 -6.78 -0.92
N ALA A 20 -3.83 -6.65 -2.23
CA ALA A 20 -2.81 -6.14 -3.16
C ALA A 20 -2.33 -4.74 -2.76
N PHE A 21 -3.19 -3.90 -2.18
CA PHE A 21 -2.79 -2.57 -1.72
C PHE A 21 -1.73 -2.63 -0.61
N TYR A 22 -1.71 -3.66 0.24
CA TYR A 22 -0.75 -3.77 1.35
C TYR A 22 0.42 -4.70 1.05
N ARG A 23 0.22 -5.71 0.20
CA ARG A 23 1.22 -6.75 -0.08
C ARG A 23 1.97 -6.58 -1.40
N ALA A 24 1.50 -5.74 -2.32
CA ALA A 24 2.24 -5.52 -3.55
C ALA A 24 3.60 -4.89 -3.28
N THR A 25 4.61 -5.40 -3.99
CA THR A 25 5.99 -4.89 -4.04
C THR A 25 6.41 -4.69 -5.49
N GLY A 26 7.52 -4.01 -5.74
CA GLY A 26 8.05 -3.87 -7.11
C GLY A 26 8.29 -5.21 -7.81
N LEU A 27 8.70 -6.24 -7.07
CA LEU A 27 8.94 -7.59 -7.57
C LEU A 27 7.65 -8.41 -7.76
N GLU A 28 6.67 -8.20 -6.87
CA GLU A 28 5.37 -8.88 -6.91
C GLU A 28 4.24 -7.83 -6.91
N PRO A 29 3.86 -7.27 -8.07
CA PRO A 29 2.87 -6.19 -8.15
C PRO A 29 1.43 -6.60 -7.80
N MET A 30 1.14 -7.90 -7.75
CA MET A 30 -0.21 -8.44 -7.51
C MET A 30 -1.30 -7.83 -8.42
N GLY A 31 -0.93 -7.53 -9.68
CA GLY A 31 -1.83 -6.91 -10.67
C GLY A 31 -1.98 -5.39 -10.55
N LEU A 32 -1.34 -4.75 -9.57
CA LEU A 32 -1.31 -3.29 -9.47
C LEU A 32 -0.39 -2.68 -10.52
N GLN A 33 -0.83 -1.55 -11.07
CA GLN A 33 -0.01 -0.65 -11.88
C GLN A 33 0.42 0.57 -11.06
N ARG A 34 -0.42 0.98 -10.10
CA ARG A 34 -0.18 2.13 -9.23
C ARG A 34 -0.88 1.92 -7.90
N ARG A 35 -0.20 2.28 -6.81
CA ARG A 35 -0.75 2.45 -5.46
C ARG A 35 -0.67 3.93 -5.10
N ARG A 36 -1.75 4.47 -4.55
CA ARG A 36 -1.86 5.88 -4.20
C ARG A 36 -2.25 6.03 -2.74
N HIS A 37 -1.45 6.76 -1.98
CA HIS A 37 -1.78 7.19 -0.64
C HIS A 37 -2.33 8.61 -0.68
N LEU A 38 -3.45 8.84 -0.03
CA LEU A 38 -4.08 10.16 0.08
C LEU A 38 -3.98 10.64 1.52
N VAL A 39 -3.47 11.85 1.71
CA VAL A 39 -3.51 12.54 3.00
C VAL A 39 -4.73 13.44 2.99
N CYS A 40 -5.68 13.16 3.88
CA CYS A 40 -6.93 13.89 3.97
C CYS A 40 -7.00 14.68 5.28
N ARG A 41 -7.52 15.92 5.21
CA ARG A 41 -7.97 16.70 6.37
C ARG A 41 -9.48 16.87 6.25
N GLY A 42 -10.23 16.10 7.04
CA GLY A 42 -11.69 16.01 6.89
C GLY A 42 -12.06 15.50 5.50
N ARG A 43 -12.78 16.32 4.72
CA ARG A 43 -13.20 16.00 3.34
C ARG A 43 -12.25 16.52 2.26
N THR A 44 -11.13 17.13 2.65
CA THR A 44 -10.18 17.74 1.71
C THR A 44 -8.94 16.86 1.59
N VAL A 45 -8.57 16.49 0.37
CA VAL A 45 -7.26 15.88 0.08
C VAL A 45 -6.21 16.98 0.10
N VAL A 46 -5.23 16.86 1.00
CA VAL A 46 -4.15 17.83 1.21
C VAL A 46 -2.78 17.33 0.74
N GLY A 47 -2.68 16.04 0.43
CA GLY A 47 -1.47 15.42 -0.08
C GLY A 47 -1.76 14.12 -0.80
N LEU A 48 -0.87 13.74 -1.70
CA LEU A 48 -0.91 12.49 -2.43
C LEU A 48 0.51 11.97 -2.61
N GLU A 49 0.65 10.66 -2.56
CA GLU A 49 1.89 9.94 -2.90
C GLU A 49 1.56 8.75 -3.78
N ASP A 50 2.23 8.66 -4.92
CA ASP A 50 2.07 7.56 -5.87
C ASP A 50 3.28 6.63 -5.84
N GLU A 51 2.99 5.35 -5.87
CA GLU A 51 3.94 4.27 -6.09
C GLU A 51 3.54 3.53 -7.35
N LEU A 52 4.48 3.39 -8.28
CA LEU A 52 4.25 2.75 -9.57
C LEU A 52 4.83 1.35 -9.56
N PHE A 53 4.12 0.41 -10.18
CA PHE A 53 4.54 -0.98 -10.32
C PHE A 53 4.65 -1.35 -11.80
N GLY A 54 5.61 -2.22 -12.11
CA GLY A 54 5.85 -2.71 -13.46
C GLY A 54 6.74 -1.80 -14.30
N ASP A 55 6.59 -1.89 -15.63
CA ASP A 55 7.44 -1.20 -16.58
C ASP A 55 7.17 0.31 -16.58
N LEU A 56 8.09 1.06 -15.99
CA LEU A 56 8.04 2.51 -15.83
C LEU A 56 8.00 3.25 -17.17
N GLU A 57 8.46 2.63 -18.26
CA GLU A 57 8.38 3.22 -19.61
C GLU A 57 6.91 3.39 -20.07
N ARG A 58 5.98 2.56 -19.59
CA ARG A 58 4.53 2.71 -19.91
C ARG A 58 3.90 3.97 -19.30
N PHE A 59 4.52 4.54 -18.26
CA PHE A 59 4.05 5.77 -17.63
C PHE A 59 4.68 7.02 -18.23
N ARG A 60 5.64 6.88 -19.15
CA ARG A 60 6.29 8.02 -19.84
C ARG A 60 5.41 8.62 -20.95
N ASP A 61 4.48 7.86 -21.51
CA ASP A 61 3.59 8.29 -22.60
C ASP A 61 2.38 9.13 -22.14
N GLY A 62 2.25 9.41 -20.83
CA GLY A 62 1.34 10.44 -20.35
C GLY A 62 1.98 11.83 -20.47
N ASP A 63 1.40 12.69 -21.31
CA ASP A 63 1.78 14.06 -21.71
C ASP A 63 2.06 15.09 -20.57
N ARG A 64 2.87 14.75 -19.55
CA ARG A 64 3.19 15.61 -18.39
C ARG A 64 4.65 15.60 -17.96
N LEU A 65 5.54 14.92 -18.67
CA LEU A 65 6.95 14.82 -18.29
C LEU A 65 7.86 15.56 -19.29
N LYS A 66 7.64 16.87 -19.47
CA LYS A 66 8.65 17.74 -20.10
C LYS A 66 9.61 18.28 -19.04
N GLY A 67 10.91 18.00 -19.23
CA GLY A 67 12.08 18.73 -18.69
C GLY A 67 12.37 18.62 -17.20
N GLU A 68 11.35 18.83 -16.36
CA GLU A 68 11.50 18.95 -14.90
C GLU A 68 10.85 17.77 -14.18
N GLY A 69 9.74 17.26 -14.69
CA GLY A 69 9.05 16.07 -14.15
C GLY A 69 9.84 14.77 -14.33
N ALA A 70 10.64 14.64 -15.39
CA ALA A 70 11.52 13.48 -15.58
C ALA A 70 12.70 13.48 -14.58
N LEU A 71 13.19 14.67 -14.21
CA LEU A 71 14.20 14.84 -13.17
C LEU A 71 13.61 14.57 -11.78
N ILE A 72 12.39 15.06 -11.49
CA ILE A 72 11.69 14.72 -10.25
C ILE A 72 11.41 13.21 -10.18
N ALA A 73 10.93 12.58 -11.25
CA ALA A 73 10.74 11.13 -11.30
C ALA A 73 12.05 10.35 -11.08
N ALA A 74 13.16 10.81 -11.65
CA ALA A 74 14.48 10.21 -11.45
C ALA A 74 15.03 10.42 -10.02
N LEU A 75 14.78 11.60 -9.41
CA LEU A 75 15.16 11.91 -8.03
C LEU A 75 14.29 11.15 -7.02
N GLU A 76 13.00 10.96 -7.29
CA GLU A 76 12.09 10.13 -6.50
C GLU A 76 12.48 8.66 -6.59
N MET A 77 12.77 8.13 -7.78
CA MET A 77 13.30 6.76 -7.97
C MET A 77 14.58 6.49 -7.16
N ALA A 78 15.48 7.46 -7.08
CA ALA A 78 16.72 7.34 -6.31
C ALA A 78 16.48 7.30 -4.79
N ARG A 79 15.38 7.88 -4.30
CA ARG A 79 15.01 7.90 -2.88
C ARG A 79 14.11 6.72 -2.49
N THR A 80 13.36 6.15 -3.43
CA THR A 80 12.37 5.10 -3.19
C THR A 80 12.87 3.68 -3.41
N GLY A 81 13.85 3.43 -4.30
CA GLY A 81 14.23 2.05 -4.65
C GLY A 81 14.57 1.19 -3.43
N ARG A 82 15.67 1.48 -2.72
CA ARG A 82 16.11 0.58 -1.65
C ARG A 82 15.37 0.78 -0.31
N LEU A 83 15.03 2.02 0.05
CA LEU A 83 14.32 2.30 1.31
C LEU A 83 12.81 2.00 1.19
N GLY A 84 12.21 2.31 0.04
CA GLY A 84 10.82 1.96 -0.28
C GLY A 84 10.64 0.44 -0.40
N ASP A 85 11.59 -0.29 -0.99
CA ASP A 85 11.55 -1.76 -0.99
C ASP A 85 11.60 -2.34 0.43
N ILE A 86 12.43 -1.79 1.31
CA ILE A 86 12.49 -2.22 2.72
C ILE A 86 11.17 -1.91 3.44
N ILE A 87 10.63 -0.69 3.29
CA ILE A 87 9.36 -0.30 3.92
C ILE A 87 8.21 -1.16 3.37
N GLY A 88 8.15 -1.36 2.05
CA GLY A 88 7.18 -2.23 1.39
C GLY A 88 7.26 -3.65 1.91
N THR A 89 8.47 -4.21 2.06
CA THR A 89 8.66 -5.54 2.65
C THR A 89 8.21 -5.60 4.11
N ILE A 90 8.50 -4.57 4.92
CA ILE A 90 8.02 -4.49 6.31
C ILE A 90 6.48 -4.46 6.35
N GLN A 91 5.85 -3.67 5.49
CA GLN A 91 4.38 -3.60 5.39
C GLN A 91 3.78 -4.95 4.99
N VAL A 92 4.40 -5.67 4.04
CA VAL A 92 3.99 -7.03 3.64
C VAL A 92 4.03 -7.98 4.83
N GLU A 93 5.11 -7.99 5.61
CA GLU A 93 5.23 -8.87 6.78
C GLU A 93 4.20 -8.52 7.86
N GLN A 94 3.91 -7.24 8.07
CA GLN A 94 2.87 -6.80 8.99
C GLN A 94 1.48 -7.20 8.53
N ASP A 95 1.14 -7.06 7.24
CA ASP A 95 -0.14 -7.46 6.68
C ASP A 95 -0.34 -8.99 6.77
N LYS A 96 0.69 -9.79 6.52
CA LYS A 96 0.67 -11.25 6.75
C LYS A 96 0.29 -11.59 8.18
N ILE A 97 0.85 -10.88 9.17
CA ILE A 97 0.50 -11.07 10.58
C ILE A 97 -0.97 -10.65 10.83
N ILE A 98 -1.40 -9.52 10.27
CA ILE A 98 -2.77 -9.01 10.46
C ILE A 98 -3.80 -9.99 9.91
N ARG A 99 -3.58 -10.52 8.71
CA ARG A 99 -4.54 -11.39 8.00
C ARG A 99 -4.40 -12.88 8.27
N ALA A 100 -3.39 -13.31 9.05
CA ALA A 100 -3.20 -14.71 9.38
C ALA A 100 -4.45 -15.34 10.02
N PRO A 101 -4.84 -16.59 9.69
CA PRO A 101 -5.96 -17.27 10.32
C PRO A 101 -5.84 -17.32 11.85
N LEU A 102 -6.98 -17.41 12.55
CA LEU A 102 -7.00 -17.58 14.00
C LEU A 102 -6.71 -19.05 14.37
N ALA A 103 -5.46 -19.46 14.28
CA ALA A 103 -5.00 -20.80 14.66
C ALA A 103 -4.35 -20.76 16.06
N GLY A 104 -5.16 -20.58 17.11
CA GLY A 104 -4.68 -20.55 18.49
C GLY A 104 -3.83 -19.32 18.83
N VAL A 105 -2.78 -19.52 19.63
CA VAL A 105 -1.93 -18.42 20.13
C VAL A 105 -0.83 -18.11 19.12
N GLN A 106 -0.76 -16.85 18.68
CA GLN A 106 0.29 -16.35 17.79
C GLN A 106 1.22 -15.39 18.53
N VAL A 107 2.53 -15.63 18.46
CA VAL A 107 3.55 -14.76 19.04
C VAL A 107 4.16 -13.89 17.93
N VAL A 108 4.17 -12.57 18.14
CA VAL A 108 4.77 -11.61 17.20
C VAL A 108 6.04 -11.03 17.81
N GLN A 109 7.19 -11.32 17.18
CA GLN A 109 8.50 -10.82 17.61
C GLN A 109 9.01 -9.76 16.64
N GLY A 110 9.68 -8.74 17.18
CA GLY A 110 10.28 -7.66 16.38
C GLY A 110 11.05 -6.68 17.27
N GLY A 111 11.98 -5.94 16.67
CA GLY A 111 12.82 -4.97 17.38
C GLY A 111 12.04 -3.79 17.99
N PRO A 112 12.71 -2.93 18.78
CA PRO A 112 12.12 -1.67 19.25
C PRO A 112 11.61 -0.82 18.08
N GLY A 113 10.44 -0.19 18.23
CA GLY A 113 9.89 0.71 17.20
C GLY A 113 9.24 0.05 15.98
N THR A 114 9.22 -1.28 15.85
CA THR A 114 8.68 -1.97 14.66
C THR A 114 7.15 -2.07 14.61
N GLY A 115 6.42 -1.26 15.37
CA GLY A 115 4.95 -1.15 15.26
C GLY A 115 4.11 -2.32 15.78
N LYS A 116 4.68 -3.29 16.51
CA LYS A 116 3.98 -4.52 16.99
C LYS A 116 2.61 -4.27 17.65
N THR A 117 2.49 -3.23 18.48
CA THR A 117 1.22 -2.90 19.15
C THR A 117 0.14 -2.48 18.15
N VAL A 118 0.52 -1.67 17.15
CA VAL A 118 -0.40 -1.25 16.08
C VAL A 118 -0.79 -2.44 15.22
N VAL A 119 0.16 -3.31 14.88
CA VAL A 119 -0.09 -4.56 14.15
C VAL A 119 -1.07 -5.45 14.92
N ALA A 120 -0.89 -5.62 16.22
CA ALA A 120 -1.80 -6.40 17.06
C ALA A 120 -3.22 -5.81 17.11
N LEU A 121 -3.34 -4.49 17.20
CA LEU A 121 -4.63 -3.80 17.18
C LEU A 121 -5.34 -3.97 15.82
N HIS A 122 -4.63 -3.76 14.72
CA HIS A 122 -5.17 -3.99 13.38
C HIS A 122 -5.56 -5.45 13.16
N ARG A 123 -4.76 -6.41 13.66
CA ARG A 123 -5.12 -7.83 13.64
C ARG A 123 -6.44 -8.10 14.36
N ALA A 124 -6.62 -7.57 15.57
CA ALA A 124 -7.89 -7.71 16.28
C ALA A 124 -9.06 -7.13 15.49
N ALA A 125 -8.90 -5.95 14.89
CA ALA A 125 -9.94 -5.33 14.06
C ALA A 125 -10.26 -6.11 12.77
N TYR A 126 -9.27 -6.78 12.17
CA TYR A 126 -9.44 -7.68 11.04
C TYR A 126 -10.23 -8.93 11.43
N LEU A 127 -9.84 -9.59 12.53
CA LEU A 127 -10.51 -10.79 13.04
C LEU A 127 -11.95 -10.53 13.50
N LEU A 128 -12.30 -9.30 13.88
CA LEU A 128 -13.68 -8.93 14.21
C LEU A 128 -14.56 -8.67 12.96
N TYR A 129 -13.97 -8.57 11.78
CA TYR A 129 -14.68 -8.35 10.51
C TYR A 129 -15.03 -9.65 9.78
N THR A 130 -14.14 -10.63 9.86
CA THR A 130 -14.23 -11.97 9.28
C THR A 130 -14.92 -12.96 10.21
#